data_AF-A0AAD2AHJ7-F1
#
_entry.id   AF-A0AAD2AHJ7-F1
#
_cell.length_a   1.000
_cell.length_b   1.000
_cell.length_c   1.000
_cell.angle_alpha   90.00
_cell.angle_beta   90.00
_cell.angle_gamma   90.00
#
_symmetry.space_group_name_H-M   'P 1'
#
loop_
_entity.id
_entity.type
_entity.pdbx_description
1 polymer ?
#
loop_
_entity_poly.entity_id
_entity_poly.type
_entity_poly.pdbx_seq_one_letter_code
_entity_poly.pdbx_strand_id
1 'polypeptide(L)'
;MSSWKWLPSFIFLVCLINLVSIVKSQFPTQIFFFYECQNNGNYTSNSPYKTNLDNLLSSVSTNINTNNGFYNKSIGENSDRVNLIALCRADLQPSQCRDYVKNATAEILKRCPNQKQAILWHEFCMVRYSNEAIFGTLANSPMKPAYSVENVTNTDVFYRELDVLLNSLHDHAAFNSLPKKFAAATRGVNDPKYPKIYAFEQCTPDITSVECGECLTKSAQQIRECCNGARGVRILRPSCYLRFETDPFYNETMVESPKRSMPPPAAQPAPQRDGRSSGSTYPHWNLGLFLFSLFNFIA
;
A
#
# COMPACT_ATOMS: atom_id res chain seq x y z
N MET A 1 34.28 -53.11 18.73
CA MET A 1 34.72 -51.70 18.53
C MET A 1 34.55 -51.43 17.04
N SER A 2 33.73 -50.54 16.50
CA SER A 2 33.55 -49.12 16.79
C SER A 2 32.30 -48.55 16.07
N SER A 3 31.16 -49.23 16.09
CA SER A 3 29.97 -48.81 15.32
C SER A 3 29.09 -47.75 16.03
N TRP A 4 29.21 -47.58 17.35
CA TRP A 4 28.41 -46.60 18.11
C TRP A 4 28.95 -45.17 18.12
N LYS A 5 30.18 -44.92 17.64
CA LYS A 5 30.75 -43.56 17.62
C LYS A 5 30.09 -42.64 16.59
N TRP A 6 29.43 -43.21 15.57
CA TRP A 6 28.82 -42.45 14.47
C TRP A 6 27.32 -42.22 14.63
N LEU A 7 26.68 -42.88 15.61
CA LEU A 7 25.25 -42.77 15.86
C LEU A 7 24.80 -41.32 16.20
N PRO A 8 25.53 -40.55 17.03
CA PRO A 8 25.16 -39.17 17.33
C PRO A 8 25.27 -38.25 16.11
N SER A 9 26.32 -38.43 15.31
CA SER A 9 26.56 -37.66 14.07
C SER A 9 25.51 -37.97 13.00
N PHE A 10 25.06 -39.22 12.92
CA PHE A 10 24.01 -39.64 11.99
C PHE A 10 22.65 -39.05 12.39
N ILE A 11 22.30 -39.05 13.69
CA ILE A 11 21.08 -38.41 14.20
C ILE A 11 21.11 -36.90 13.96
N PHE A 12 22.25 -36.24 14.19
CA PHE A 12 22.39 -34.80 13.95
C PHE A 12 22.24 -34.44 12.47
N LEU A 13 22.83 -35.24 11.56
CA LEU A 13 22.69 -35.06 10.12
C LEU A 13 21.24 -35.28 9.65
N VAL A 14 20.56 -36.30 10.17
CA VAL A 14 19.14 -36.55 9.89
C VAL A 14 18.26 -35.42 10.43
N CYS A 15 18.54 -34.89 11.62
CA CYS A 15 17.85 -33.71 12.15
C CYS A 15 18.09 -32.46 11.31
N LEU A 16 19.32 -32.23 10.82
CA LEU A 16 19.63 -31.11 9.92
C LEU A 16 18.90 -31.25 8.57
N ILE A 17 18.86 -32.45 7.97
CA ILE A 17 18.13 -32.70 6.74
C ILE A 17 16.62 -32.47 6.93
N ASN A 18 16.05 -32.92 8.05
CA ASN A 18 14.64 -32.66 8.37
C ASN A 18 14.38 -31.18 8.66
N LEU A 19 15.29 -30.47 9.34
CA LEU A 19 15.17 -29.02 9.55
C LEU A 19 15.19 -28.26 8.22
N VAL A 20 16.09 -28.60 7.28
CA VAL A 20 16.13 -27.98 5.94
C VAL A 20 14.85 -28.29 5.14
N SER A 21 14.24 -29.46 5.32
CA SER A 21 12.94 -29.81 4.72
C SER A 21 11.78 -29.03 5.35
N ILE A 22 11.85 -28.72 6.66
CA ILE A 22 10.85 -27.89 7.35
C ILE A 22 10.97 -26.41 6.94
N VAL A 23 12.17 -25.90 6.62
CA VAL A 23 12.32 -24.52 6.08
C VAL A 23 11.77 -24.41 4.64
N LYS A 24 11.59 -25.52 3.92
CA LYS A 24 11.04 -25.55 2.56
C LYS A 24 9.51 -25.63 2.49
N SER A 25 8.78 -25.56 3.62
CA SER A 25 7.33 -25.58 3.62
C SER A 25 6.70 -24.23 4.01
N GLN A 26 6.82 -23.25 3.12
CA GLN A 26 5.82 -22.20 2.90
C GLN A 26 5.98 -21.77 1.45
N PHE A 27 4.87 -21.58 0.73
CA PHE A 27 4.76 -21.29 -0.70
C PHE A 27 4.87 -22.48 -1.65
N PRO A 28 3.73 -23.14 -1.87
CA PRO A 28 3.29 -23.37 -3.23
C PRO A 28 1.86 -22.85 -3.39
N THR A 29 1.71 -21.55 -3.61
CA THR A 29 0.53 -21.02 -4.28
C THR A 29 1.00 -20.55 -5.64
N GLN A 30 0.33 -21.00 -6.69
CA GLN A 30 0.58 -20.60 -8.06
C GLN A 30 0.75 -19.07 -8.11
N ILE A 31 1.95 -18.59 -8.41
CA ILE A 31 2.23 -17.15 -8.42
C ILE A 31 1.44 -16.55 -9.58
N PHE A 32 0.34 -15.86 -9.27
CA PHE A 32 -0.48 -15.21 -10.27
C PHE A 32 0.09 -13.83 -10.59
N PHE A 33 0.41 -13.62 -11.87
CA PHE A 33 0.73 -12.32 -12.43
C PHE A 33 -0.47 -11.82 -13.24
N PHE A 34 -0.88 -10.58 -12.99
CA PHE A 34 -1.71 -9.83 -13.92
C PHE A 34 -0.81 -8.90 -14.72
N TYR A 35 -1.12 -8.69 -16.00
CA TYR A 35 -0.35 -7.78 -16.83
C TYR A 35 -1.26 -7.11 -17.86
N GLU A 36 -0.79 -5.97 -18.35
CA GLU A 36 -1.38 -5.28 -19.50
C GLU A 36 -0.24 -4.74 -20.36
N CYS A 37 -0.22 -5.14 -21.62
CA CYS A 37 0.69 -4.59 -22.63
C CYS A 37 -0.07 -3.53 -23.42
N GLN A 38 0.37 -2.28 -23.34
CA GLN A 38 -0.36 -1.15 -23.93
C GLN A 38 0.03 -0.95 -25.40
N ASN A 39 -0.95 -0.58 -26.21
CA ASN A 39 -0.78 -0.41 -27.67
C ASN A 39 -0.36 1.02 -28.06
N ASN A 40 0.44 1.70 -27.23
CA ASN A 40 0.89 3.08 -27.48
C ASN A 40 2.21 3.16 -28.28
N GLY A 41 2.69 2.02 -28.79
CA GLY A 41 3.85 1.93 -29.66
C GLY A 41 4.73 0.73 -29.32
N ASN A 42 5.45 0.25 -30.33
CA ASN A 42 6.40 -0.84 -30.18
C ASN A 42 7.83 -0.33 -30.35
N TYR A 43 8.77 -0.92 -29.63
CA TYR A 43 10.20 -0.76 -29.85
C TYR A 43 10.78 -1.96 -30.62
N THR A 44 11.95 -1.79 -31.22
CA THR A 44 12.72 -2.88 -31.83
C THR A 44 13.83 -3.35 -30.90
N SER A 45 14.28 -4.61 -31.06
CA SER A 45 15.26 -5.22 -30.16
C SER A 45 16.60 -4.48 -30.07
N ASN A 46 16.97 -3.75 -31.13
CA ASN A 46 18.23 -2.99 -31.21
C ASN A 46 18.05 -1.47 -30.96
N SER A 47 16.88 -1.05 -30.49
CA SER A 47 16.60 0.38 -30.26
C SER A 47 17.29 0.92 -29.00
N PRO A 48 17.62 2.23 -28.95
CA PRO A 48 18.07 2.86 -27.72
C PRO A 48 17.03 2.75 -26.61
N TYR A 49 15.73 2.87 -26.94
CA TYR A 49 14.62 2.58 -26.01
C TYR A 49 14.77 1.23 -25.29
N LYS A 50 15.01 0.13 -26.03
CA LYS A 50 15.18 -1.21 -25.43
C LYS A 50 16.37 -1.26 -24.49
N THR A 51 17.50 -0.67 -24.88
CA THR A 51 18.70 -0.59 -24.03
C THR A 51 18.40 0.18 -22.74
N ASN A 52 17.70 1.32 -22.83
CA ASN A 52 17.31 2.11 -21.67
C ASN A 52 16.35 1.34 -20.75
N LEU A 53 15.40 0.60 -21.31
CA LEU A 53 14.46 -0.24 -20.57
C LEU A 53 15.17 -1.36 -19.81
N ASP A 54 16.10 -2.08 -20.46
CA ASP A 54 16.89 -3.14 -19.82
C ASP A 54 17.75 -2.62 -18.68
N ASN A 55 18.38 -1.46 -18.88
CA ASN A 55 19.18 -0.79 -17.85
C ASN A 55 18.33 -0.40 -16.64
N LEU A 56 17.12 0.13 -16.85
CA LEU A 56 16.21 0.45 -15.75
C LEU A 56 15.76 -0.81 -15.01
N LEU A 57 15.21 -1.81 -15.73
CA LEU A 57 14.66 -3.03 -15.16
C LEU A 57 15.69 -3.83 -14.36
N SER A 58 16.93 -3.94 -14.85
CA SER A 58 18.01 -4.64 -14.14
C SER A 58 18.44 -3.92 -12.86
N SER A 59 18.30 -2.59 -12.80
CA SER A 59 18.70 -1.78 -11.65
C SER A 59 17.65 -1.69 -10.52
N VAL A 60 16.39 -2.07 -10.75
CA VAL A 60 15.30 -1.90 -9.77
C VAL A 60 15.61 -2.64 -8.47
N SER A 61 15.94 -3.93 -8.55
CA SER A 61 16.14 -4.77 -7.35
C SER A 61 17.25 -4.28 -6.42
N THR A 62 18.29 -3.64 -6.96
CA THR A 62 19.42 -3.12 -6.17
C THR A 62 19.15 -1.72 -5.63
N ASN A 63 18.35 -0.92 -6.32
CA ASN A 63 18.13 0.50 -5.99
C ASN A 63 16.76 0.82 -5.38
N ILE A 64 15.86 -0.15 -5.28
CA ILE A 64 14.54 0.07 -4.66
C ILE A 64 14.69 0.54 -3.20
N ASN A 65 13.94 1.57 -2.85
CA ASN A 65 14.06 2.20 -1.53
C ASN A 65 13.54 1.24 -0.46
N THR A 66 14.39 0.89 0.50
CA THR A 66 14.05 -0.07 1.57
C THR A 66 13.10 0.49 2.61
N ASN A 67 12.96 1.82 2.70
CA ASN A 67 12.07 2.48 3.65
C ASN A 67 10.60 2.36 3.23
N ASN A 68 10.30 2.57 1.95
CA ASN A 68 8.93 2.57 1.44
C ASN A 68 8.63 1.54 0.34
N GLY A 69 9.63 0.75 -0.09
CA GLY A 69 9.45 -0.26 -1.14
C GLY A 69 9.16 0.33 -2.51
N PHE A 70 9.46 1.62 -2.74
CA PHE A 70 9.16 2.32 -3.98
C PHE A 70 10.43 2.65 -4.77
N TYR A 71 10.32 2.60 -6.08
CA TYR A 71 11.36 3.01 -7.01
C TYR A 71 10.71 3.74 -8.18
N ASN A 72 11.26 4.90 -8.54
CA ASN A 72 10.98 5.54 -9.81
C ASN A 72 12.27 6.06 -10.45
N LYS A 73 12.39 5.92 -11.77
CA LYS A 73 13.54 6.46 -12.50
C LYS A 73 13.22 6.63 -13.98
N SER A 74 13.77 7.69 -14.56
CA SER A 74 13.74 7.95 -16.00
C SER A 74 15.13 7.80 -16.61
N ILE A 75 15.23 7.22 -17.81
CA ILE A 75 16.44 7.17 -18.62
C ILE A 75 16.07 7.47 -20.08
N GLY A 76 16.93 8.22 -20.78
CA GLY A 76 16.75 8.55 -22.20
C GLY A 76 15.90 9.79 -22.44
N GLU A 77 15.82 10.19 -23.70
CA GLU A 77 15.12 11.41 -24.15
C GLU A 77 14.22 11.12 -25.34
N ASN A 78 13.28 12.03 -25.61
CA ASN A 78 12.38 11.97 -26.78
C ASN A 78 11.72 10.60 -26.96
N SER A 79 11.87 9.96 -28.13
CA SER A 79 11.28 8.66 -28.45
C SER A 79 11.92 7.47 -27.73
N ASP A 80 13.08 7.67 -27.10
CA ASP A 80 13.87 6.65 -26.41
C ASP A 80 13.81 6.77 -24.88
N ARG A 81 13.07 7.76 -24.37
CA ARG A 81 12.83 7.92 -22.93
C ARG A 81 12.01 6.77 -22.38
N VAL A 82 12.42 6.24 -21.25
CA VAL A 82 11.72 5.24 -20.46
C VAL A 82 11.53 5.76 -19.04
N ASN A 83 10.30 5.79 -18.57
CA ASN A 83 9.95 6.03 -17.18
C ASN A 83 9.55 4.70 -16.55
N LEU A 84 10.10 4.36 -15.39
CA LEU A 84 9.78 3.13 -14.66
C LEU A 84 9.32 3.45 -13.26
N ILE A 85 8.27 2.77 -12.80
CA ILE A 85 7.84 2.69 -11.40
C ILE A 85 7.86 1.23 -10.96
N ALA A 86 8.35 0.98 -9.75
CA ALA A 86 8.10 -0.26 -9.03
C ALA A 86 7.63 0.02 -7.60
N LEU A 87 6.72 -0.81 -7.09
CA LEU A 87 6.21 -0.72 -5.73
C LEU A 87 6.07 -2.11 -5.13
N CYS A 88 6.69 -2.35 -3.98
CA CYS A 88 6.48 -3.53 -3.16
C CYS A 88 5.29 -3.35 -2.23
N ARG A 89 4.65 -4.47 -1.87
CA ARG A 89 3.68 -4.48 -0.78
C ARG A 89 4.32 -4.00 0.51
N ALA A 90 3.65 -3.11 1.23
CA ALA A 90 4.24 -2.36 2.34
C ALA A 90 4.63 -3.20 3.58
N ASP A 91 4.08 -4.40 3.73
CA ASP A 91 4.29 -5.33 4.85
C ASP A 91 5.44 -6.33 4.62
N LEU A 92 6.25 -6.12 3.58
CA LEU A 92 7.38 -6.97 3.21
C LEU A 92 8.69 -6.51 3.84
N GLN A 93 9.57 -7.49 4.10
CA GLN A 93 10.96 -7.21 4.41
C GLN A 93 11.71 -6.69 3.16
N PRO A 94 12.75 -5.85 3.35
CA PRO A 94 13.53 -5.33 2.22
C PRO A 94 14.09 -6.40 1.29
N SER A 95 14.59 -7.52 1.82
CA SER A 95 15.11 -8.63 1.01
C SER A 95 14.03 -9.25 0.12
N GLN A 96 12.86 -9.55 0.70
CA GLN A 96 11.72 -10.10 -0.03
C GLN A 96 11.25 -9.15 -1.13
N CYS A 97 11.18 -7.85 -0.83
CA CYS A 97 10.85 -6.84 -1.83
C CYS A 97 11.81 -6.89 -3.03
N ARG A 98 13.12 -6.96 -2.80
CA ARG A 98 14.13 -7.06 -3.88
C ARG A 98 13.96 -8.31 -4.73
N ASP A 99 13.66 -9.45 -4.11
CA ASP A 99 13.45 -10.72 -4.82
C ASP A 99 12.19 -10.67 -5.70
N TYR A 100 11.09 -10.14 -5.16
CA TYR A 100 9.83 -10.05 -5.91
C TYR A 100 9.91 -9.08 -7.08
N VAL A 101 10.52 -7.90 -6.90
CA VAL A 101 10.68 -6.97 -8.03
C VAL A 101 11.63 -7.54 -9.09
N LYS A 102 12.69 -8.26 -8.70
CA LYS A 102 13.58 -8.93 -9.66
C LYS A 102 12.83 -9.96 -10.51
N ASN A 103 11.91 -10.71 -9.90
CA ASN A 103 11.07 -11.65 -10.63
C ASN A 103 10.10 -10.90 -11.56
N ALA A 104 9.39 -9.90 -11.04
CA ALA A 104 8.43 -9.10 -11.81
C ALA A 104 9.07 -8.38 -13.02
N THR A 105 10.29 -7.84 -12.88
CA THR A 105 11.00 -7.19 -14.00
C THR A 105 11.43 -8.18 -15.08
N ALA A 106 11.74 -9.42 -14.72
CA ALA A 106 12.03 -10.47 -15.70
C ALA A 106 10.74 -10.97 -16.40
N GLU A 107 9.64 -11.09 -15.66
CA GLU A 107 8.38 -11.61 -16.18
C GLU A 107 7.69 -10.60 -17.12
N ILE A 108 7.72 -9.30 -16.81
CA ILE A 108 7.06 -8.28 -17.65
C ILE A 108 7.61 -8.26 -19.09
N LEU A 109 8.91 -8.51 -19.28
CA LEU A 109 9.53 -8.60 -20.60
C LEU A 109 9.11 -9.85 -21.38
N LYS A 110 8.79 -10.96 -20.68
CA LYS A 110 8.26 -12.16 -21.34
C LYS A 110 6.82 -11.97 -21.78
N ARG A 111 6.02 -11.24 -20.99
CA ARG A 111 4.60 -11.00 -21.25
C ARG A 111 4.38 -9.91 -22.29
N CYS A 112 5.18 -8.84 -22.24
CA CYS A 112 5.10 -7.70 -23.13
C CYS A 112 6.45 -7.51 -23.87
N PRO A 113 6.70 -8.31 -24.92
CA PRO A 113 8.04 -8.45 -25.50
C PRO A 113 8.56 -7.22 -26.25
N ASN A 114 7.67 -6.32 -26.69
CA ASN A 114 8.06 -5.19 -27.53
C ASN A 114 7.25 -3.90 -27.33
N GLN A 115 6.35 -3.84 -26.35
CA GLN A 115 5.53 -2.65 -26.09
C GLN A 115 6.33 -1.59 -25.34
N LYS A 116 6.18 -0.32 -25.72
CA LYS A 116 6.76 0.84 -25.03
C LYS A 116 6.03 1.20 -23.73
N GLN A 117 4.94 0.52 -23.41
CA GLN A 117 4.28 0.65 -22.13
C GLN A 117 3.72 -0.69 -21.68
N ALA A 118 4.00 -1.04 -20.44
CA ALA A 118 3.43 -2.21 -19.81
C ALA A 118 3.34 -2.01 -18.30
N ILE A 119 2.41 -2.75 -17.70
CA ILE A 119 2.29 -2.90 -16.26
C ILE A 119 2.10 -4.37 -15.93
N LEU A 120 2.75 -4.81 -14.86
CA LEU A 120 2.61 -6.13 -14.29
C LEU A 120 2.40 -6.00 -12.78
N TRP A 121 1.38 -6.69 -12.29
CA TRP A 121 1.10 -6.87 -10.88
C TRP A 121 1.39 -8.31 -10.48
N HIS A 122 2.30 -8.44 -9.54
CA HIS A 122 2.56 -9.64 -8.77
C HIS A 122 1.83 -9.53 -7.42
N GLU A 123 1.58 -10.65 -6.73
CA GLU A 123 0.93 -10.61 -5.41
C GLU A 123 1.64 -9.71 -4.40
N PHE A 124 2.96 -9.58 -4.53
CA PHE A 124 3.82 -8.87 -3.59
C PHE A 124 4.45 -7.59 -4.15
N CYS A 125 4.28 -7.28 -5.44
CA CYS A 125 4.81 -6.03 -6.01
C CYS A 125 4.14 -5.66 -7.35
N MET A 126 4.34 -4.43 -7.80
CA MET A 126 3.96 -3.93 -9.12
C MET A 126 5.20 -3.36 -9.82
N VAL A 127 5.31 -3.59 -11.13
CA VAL A 127 6.28 -2.94 -12.02
C VAL A 127 5.53 -2.38 -13.21
N ARG A 128 5.75 -1.10 -13.53
CA ARG A 128 5.23 -0.48 -14.75
C ARG A 128 6.28 0.40 -15.40
N TYR A 129 6.28 0.43 -16.73
CA TYR A 129 7.09 1.35 -17.50
C TYR A 129 6.30 1.99 -18.63
N SER A 130 6.71 3.16 -19.07
CA SER A 130 6.14 3.87 -20.23
C SER A 130 7.16 4.83 -20.85
N ASN A 131 7.01 5.10 -22.14
CA ASN A 131 7.64 6.24 -22.82
C ASN A 131 7.00 7.60 -22.46
N GLU A 132 5.81 7.58 -21.87
CA GLU A 132 5.06 8.76 -21.43
C GLU A 132 5.36 9.10 -19.97
N ALA A 133 5.02 10.34 -19.56
CA ALA A 133 5.18 10.77 -18.18
C ALA A 133 4.19 10.03 -17.27
N ILE A 134 4.72 9.36 -16.24
CA ILE A 134 3.91 8.52 -15.32
C ILE A 134 4.17 8.82 -13.84
N PHE A 135 5.05 9.77 -13.52
CA PHE A 135 5.39 10.12 -12.14
C PHE A 135 4.49 11.23 -11.63
N GLY A 136 4.04 11.12 -10.39
CA GLY A 136 3.22 12.14 -9.73
C GLY A 136 1.90 12.40 -10.42
N THR A 137 1.38 11.41 -11.16
CA THR A 137 0.12 11.51 -11.90
C THR A 137 -0.77 10.34 -11.48
N LEU A 138 -1.98 10.65 -11.01
CA LEU A 138 -2.99 9.64 -10.72
C LEU A 138 -3.34 8.84 -11.98
N ALA A 139 -3.10 7.53 -11.95
CA ALA A 139 -3.48 6.60 -12.99
C ALA A 139 -4.45 5.56 -12.43
N ASN A 140 -5.72 5.68 -12.82
CA ASN A 140 -6.77 4.72 -12.45
C ASN A 140 -6.82 3.50 -13.38
N SER A 141 -6.34 3.61 -14.62
CA SER A 141 -6.41 2.55 -15.63
C SER A 141 -5.02 2.18 -16.14
N PRO A 142 -4.80 0.93 -16.58
CA PRO A 142 -5.74 -0.19 -16.59
C PRO A 142 -6.08 -0.69 -15.18
N MET A 143 -7.27 -1.24 -14.99
CA MET A 143 -7.70 -1.85 -13.73
C MET A 143 -7.96 -3.35 -13.93
N LYS A 144 -7.43 -4.19 -13.05
CA LYS A 144 -7.65 -5.64 -13.06
C LYS A 144 -8.26 -6.09 -11.73
N PRO A 145 -9.47 -6.68 -11.73
CA PRO A 145 -10.00 -7.34 -10.55
C PRO A 145 -9.51 -8.79 -10.47
N ALA A 146 -9.34 -9.29 -9.25
CA ALA A 146 -9.23 -10.72 -8.95
C ALA A 146 -10.09 -11.01 -7.73
N TYR A 147 -10.89 -12.08 -7.75
CA TYR A 147 -11.85 -12.34 -6.69
C TYR A 147 -12.08 -13.83 -6.48
N SER A 148 -12.54 -14.20 -5.30
CA SER A 148 -12.90 -15.59 -4.97
C SER A 148 -14.14 -16.04 -5.73
N VAL A 149 -14.19 -17.33 -6.08
CA VAL A 149 -15.39 -17.94 -6.67
C VAL A 149 -16.48 -18.12 -5.61
N GLU A 150 -16.07 -18.33 -4.36
CA GLU A 150 -16.97 -18.47 -3.23
C GLU A 150 -17.52 -17.12 -2.77
N ASN A 151 -18.80 -17.13 -2.42
CA ASN A 151 -19.50 -15.97 -1.89
C ASN A 151 -19.67 -16.05 -0.37
N VAL A 152 -19.85 -14.88 0.24
CA VAL A 152 -20.30 -14.76 1.63
C VAL A 152 -21.79 -15.10 1.74
N THR A 153 -22.20 -15.67 2.87
CA THR A 153 -23.59 -16.12 3.09
C THR A 153 -24.58 -14.96 3.25
N ASN A 154 -24.17 -13.86 3.89
CA ASN A 154 -25.00 -12.67 4.10
C ASN A 154 -24.24 -11.44 3.59
N THR A 155 -24.62 -10.98 2.41
CA THR A 155 -23.96 -9.89 1.70
C THR A 155 -24.17 -8.54 2.37
N ASP A 156 -25.37 -8.26 2.89
CA ASP A 156 -25.71 -6.92 3.38
C ASP A 156 -24.92 -6.54 4.63
N VAL A 157 -24.87 -7.45 5.60
CA VAL A 157 -24.07 -7.25 6.82
C VAL A 157 -22.58 -7.20 6.46
N PHE A 158 -22.12 -8.10 5.59
CA PHE A 158 -20.72 -8.15 5.19
C PHE A 158 -20.27 -6.84 4.53
N TYR A 159 -21.02 -6.33 3.55
CA TYR A 159 -20.66 -5.08 2.87
C TYR A 159 -20.76 -3.86 3.77
N ARG A 160 -21.69 -3.81 4.72
CA ARG A 160 -21.72 -2.74 5.72
C ARG A 160 -20.46 -2.73 6.58
N GLU A 161 -20.01 -3.90 7.03
CA GLU A 161 -18.77 -4.00 7.82
C GLU A 161 -17.52 -3.73 6.96
N LEU A 162 -17.52 -4.16 5.69
CA LEU A 162 -16.46 -3.89 4.73
C LEU A 162 -16.34 -2.40 4.44
N ASP A 163 -17.44 -1.71 4.11
CA ASP A 163 -17.43 -0.28 3.73
C ASP A 163 -16.83 0.58 4.83
N VAL A 164 -17.25 0.38 6.08
CA VAL A 164 -16.70 1.14 7.21
C VAL A 164 -15.24 0.74 7.51
N LEU A 165 -14.82 -0.50 7.22
CA LEU A 165 -13.39 -0.88 7.29
C LEU A 165 -12.57 -0.16 6.21
N LEU A 166 -12.97 -0.24 4.94
CA LEU A 166 -12.28 0.37 3.80
C LEU A 166 -12.23 1.89 3.94
N ASN A 167 -13.33 2.56 4.31
CA ASN A 167 -13.34 4.00 4.55
C ASN A 167 -12.32 4.43 5.61
N SER A 168 -12.18 3.67 6.70
CA SER A 168 -11.17 3.96 7.72
C SER A 168 -9.74 3.73 7.22
N LEU A 169 -9.53 2.81 6.28
CA LEU A 169 -8.22 2.52 5.69
C LEU A 169 -7.84 3.56 4.63
N HIS A 170 -8.80 4.04 3.83
CA HIS A 170 -8.59 5.08 2.81
C HIS A 170 -7.87 6.30 3.41
N ASP A 171 -8.43 6.85 4.48
CA ASP A 171 -7.90 8.05 5.14
C ASP A 171 -6.51 7.79 5.76
N HIS A 172 -6.31 6.60 6.32
CA HIS A 172 -5.03 6.26 6.94
C HIS A 172 -3.93 6.03 5.91
N ALA A 173 -4.23 5.30 4.84
CA ALA A 173 -3.32 5.08 3.71
C ALA A 173 -2.97 6.40 3.00
N ALA A 174 -3.95 7.29 2.83
CA ALA A 174 -3.76 8.56 2.15
C ALA A 174 -2.97 9.60 2.97
N PHE A 175 -3.32 9.78 4.25
CA PHE A 175 -2.87 10.95 5.03
C PHE A 175 -1.93 10.62 6.18
N ASN A 176 -1.95 9.39 6.73
CA ASN A 176 -1.36 9.12 8.05
C ASN A 176 -0.27 8.05 8.06
N SER A 177 0.12 7.51 6.89
CA SER A 177 1.02 6.35 6.78
C SER A 177 2.25 6.62 5.89
N LEU A 178 2.72 7.86 5.86
CA LEU A 178 3.98 8.19 5.20
C LEU A 178 5.15 7.46 5.89
N PRO A 179 6.13 6.96 5.13
CA PRO A 179 6.36 7.15 3.69
C PRO A 179 5.73 6.09 2.78
N LYS A 180 5.07 5.06 3.35
CA LYS A 180 4.59 3.87 2.62
C LYS A 180 3.20 4.04 1.99
N LYS A 181 2.39 4.99 2.48
CA LYS A 181 1.01 5.26 2.03
C LYS A 181 0.15 3.99 2.01
N PHE A 182 0.10 3.28 3.13
CA PHE A 182 -0.64 2.03 3.25
C PHE A 182 -1.37 1.93 4.58
N ALA A 183 -2.43 1.13 4.61
CA ALA A 183 -3.12 0.78 5.82
C ALA A 183 -3.64 -0.65 5.70
N ALA A 184 -3.65 -1.36 6.82
CA ALA A 184 -4.30 -2.65 6.90
C ALA A 184 -4.99 -2.79 8.25
N ALA A 185 -6.12 -3.45 8.26
CA ALA A 185 -6.83 -3.75 9.48
C ALA A 185 -7.79 -4.91 9.25
N THR A 186 -8.32 -5.40 10.36
CA THR A 186 -9.30 -6.46 10.35
C THR A 186 -10.53 -6.03 11.10
N ARG A 187 -11.69 -6.48 10.62
CA ARG A 187 -12.97 -6.21 11.24
C ARG A 187 -13.85 -7.43 11.14
N GLY A 188 -14.49 -7.79 12.24
CA GLY A 188 -15.48 -8.86 12.25
C GLY A 188 -16.53 -8.56 13.30
N VAL A 189 -17.67 -9.21 13.15
CA VAL A 189 -18.67 -9.31 14.20
C VAL A 189 -18.29 -10.51 15.05
N ASN A 190 -18.47 -10.45 16.38
CA ASN A 190 -18.28 -11.59 17.28
C ASN A 190 -19.42 -12.61 17.11
N ASP A 191 -19.63 -13.10 15.88
CA ASP A 191 -20.63 -14.08 15.51
C ASP A 191 -20.01 -15.04 14.49
N PRO A 192 -19.93 -16.35 14.79
CA PRO A 192 -19.37 -17.38 13.90
C PRO A 192 -20.01 -17.43 12.50
N LYS A 193 -21.21 -16.86 12.32
CA LYS A 193 -21.90 -16.79 11.03
C LYS A 193 -21.32 -15.73 10.09
N TYR A 194 -20.56 -14.77 10.61
CA TYR A 194 -19.97 -13.70 9.82
C TYR A 194 -18.44 -13.81 9.87
N PRO A 195 -17.79 -14.13 8.74
CA PRO A 195 -16.34 -14.24 8.72
C PRO A 195 -15.72 -12.88 9.04
N LYS A 196 -14.56 -12.93 9.70
CA LYS A 196 -13.73 -11.75 9.90
C LYS A 196 -13.22 -11.28 8.53
N ILE A 197 -13.17 -9.97 8.34
CA ILE A 197 -12.68 -9.30 7.14
C ILE A 197 -11.26 -8.84 7.43
N TYR A 198 -10.32 -9.19 6.56
CA TYR A 198 -8.97 -8.66 6.53
C TYR A 198 -8.89 -7.72 5.33
N ALA A 199 -8.43 -6.49 5.50
CA ALA A 199 -8.30 -5.54 4.41
C ALA A 199 -6.94 -4.84 4.41
N PHE A 200 -6.45 -4.55 3.21
CA PHE A 200 -5.17 -3.91 2.94
C PHE A 200 -5.33 -2.93 1.79
N GLU A 201 -4.82 -1.73 1.97
CA GLU A 201 -4.82 -0.67 0.97
C GLU A 201 -3.47 0.00 0.88
N GLN A 202 -3.04 0.32 -0.33
CA GLN A 202 -1.76 0.98 -0.55
C GLN A 202 -1.79 1.84 -1.82
N CYS A 203 -1.12 2.99 -1.76
CA CYS A 203 -0.91 3.88 -2.89
C CYS A 203 0.56 3.95 -3.27
N THR A 204 0.84 4.35 -4.51
CA THR A 204 2.20 4.73 -4.88
C THR A 204 2.61 6.02 -4.15
N PRO A 205 3.84 6.12 -3.60
CA PRO A 205 4.27 7.32 -2.88
C PRO A 205 4.33 8.62 -3.68
N ASP A 206 4.34 8.56 -5.02
CA ASP A 206 4.52 9.72 -5.89
C ASP A 206 3.26 10.57 -6.09
N ILE A 207 2.06 10.04 -5.82
CA ILE A 207 0.80 10.81 -5.91
C ILE A 207 0.46 11.53 -4.60
N THR A 208 -0.36 12.58 -4.68
CA THR A 208 -0.83 13.31 -3.50
C THR A 208 -1.74 12.46 -2.61
N SER A 209 -1.96 12.89 -1.37
CA SER A 209 -2.90 12.22 -0.46
C SER A 209 -4.34 12.25 -0.97
N VAL A 210 -4.75 13.35 -1.61
CA VAL A 210 -6.09 13.49 -2.22
C VAL A 210 -6.26 12.47 -3.35
N GLU A 211 -5.29 12.39 -4.26
CA GLU A 211 -5.31 11.41 -5.36
C GLU A 211 -5.28 9.96 -4.86
N CYS A 212 -4.55 9.69 -3.78
CA CYS A 212 -4.56 8.37 -3.14
C CYS A 212 -5.96 8.00 -2.64
N GLY A 213 -6.61 8.90 -1.89
CA GLY A 213 -7.98 8.70 -1.40
C GLY A 213 -8.99 8.51 -2.54
N GLU A 214 -8.84 9.28 -3.63
CA GLU A 214 -9.66 9.12 -4.84
C GLU A 214 -9.47 7.73 -5.47
N CYS A 215 -8.23 7.29 -5.65
CA CYS A 215 -7.93 5.99 -6.25
C CYS A 215 -8.51 4.82 -5.43
N LEU A 216 -8.37 4.88 -4.10
CA LEU A 216 -8.87 3.86 -3.21
C LEU A 216 -10.40 3.85 -3.15
N THR A 217 -11.04 5.03 -3.09
CA THR A 217 -12.51 5.16 -3.18
C THR A 217 -13.05 4.56 -4.48
N LYS A 218 -12.44 4.90 -5.62
CA LYS A 218 -12.79 4.33 -6.93
C LYS A 218 -12.54 2.82 -7.00
N SER A 219 -11.59 2.31 -6.23
CA SER A 219 -11.33 0.86 -6.15
C SER A 219 -12.39 0.16 -5.30
N ALA A 220 -12.80 0.76 -4.18
CA ALA A 220 -13.87 0.24 -3.33
C ALA A 220 -15.22 0.19 -4.08
N GLN A 221 -15.55 1.22 -4.86
CA GLN A 221 -16.75 1.25 -5.71
C GLN A 221 -16.80 0.07 -6.70
N GLN A 222 -15.64 -0.26 -7.30
CA GLN A 222 -15.55 -1.34 -8.29
C GLN A 222 -15.91 -2.72 -7.73
N ILE A 223 -15.73 -2.95 -6.43
CA ILE A 223 -15.99 -4.23 -5.77
C ILE A 223 -17.43 -4.69 -6.02
N ARG A 224 -18.40 -3.78 -5.87
CA ARG A 224 -19.82 -4.10 -6.06
C ARG A 224 -20.19 -4.33 -7.52
N GLU A 225 -19.45 -3.75 -8.45
CA GLU A 225 -19.72 -3.86 -9.89
C GLU A 225 -19.13 -5.15 -10.49
N CYS A 226 -17.90 -5.53 -10.11
CA CYS A 226 -17.22 -6.68 -10.73
C CYS A 226 -17.41 -7.99 -9.98
N CYS A 227 -17.66 -7.90 -8.66
CA CYS A 227 -17.23 -8.93 -7.73
C CYS A 227 -18.22 -9.07 -6.56
N ASN A 228 -19.49 -8.76 -6.80
CA ASN A 228 -20.51 -8.72 -5.75
C ASN A 228 -20.71 -10.10 -5.10
N GLY A 229 -20.70 -10.14 -3.77
CA GLY A 229 -20.83 -11.34 -2.96
C GLY A 229 -19.53 -12.09 -2.70
N ALA A 230 -18.45 -11.82 -3.44
CA ALA A 230 -17.19 -12.55 -3.30
C ALA A 230 -16.61 -12.38 -1.88
N ARG A 231 -16.15 -13.49 -1.28
CA ARG A 231 -15.52 -13.49 0.04
C ARG A 231 -14.07 -12.98 0.06
N GLY A 232 -13.55 -12.61 -1.09
CA GLY A 232 -12.23 -12.02 -1.26
C GLY A 232 -12.11 -11.30 -2.61
N VAL A 233 -11.54 -10.09 -2.61
CA VAL A 233 -11.37 -9.27 -3.81
C VAL A 233 -10.05 -8.51 -3.76
N ARG A 234 -9.41 -8.39 -4.91
CA ARG A 234 -8.24 -7.55 -5.19
C ARG A 234 -8.58 -6.62 -6.34
N ILE A 235 -8.36 -5.32 -6.18
CA ILE A 235 -8.45 -4.32 -7.23
C ILE A 235 -7.05 -3.77 -7.48
N LEU A 236 -6.53 -4.04 -8.67
CA LEU A 236 -5.19 -3.69 -9.10
C LEU A 236 -5.26 -2.48 -10.01
N ARG A 237 -4.75 -1.32 -9.55
CA ARG A 237 -4.56 -0.12 -10.37
C ARG A 237 -3.08 0.26 -10.40
N PRO A 238 -2.66 1.14 -11.33
CA PRO A 238 -1.28 1.59 -11.37
C PRO A 238 -0.87 2.46 -10.17
N SER A 239 -1.82 3.25 -9.64
CA SER A 239 -1.58 4.19 -8.53
C SER A 239 -2.02 3.68 -7.16
N CYS A 240 -2.87 2.65 -7.09
CA CYS A 240 -3.31 2.07 -5.83
C CYS A 240 -3.66 0.59 -5.94
N TYR A 241 -3.68 -0.07 -4.79
CA TYR A 241 -4.00 -1.46 -4.59
C TYR A 241 -4.96 -1.59 -3.42
N LEU A 242 -6.06 -2.32 -3.62
CA LEU A 242 -7.02 -2.65 -2.57
C LEU A 242 -7.21 -4.15 -2.56
N ARG A 243 -7.13 -4.76 -1.37
CA ARG A 243 -7.45 -6.17 -1.18
C ARG A 243 -8.25 -6.36 0.10
N PHE A 244 -9.30 -7.16 0.03
CA PHE A 244 -9.88 -7.79 1.21
C PHE A 244 -10.00 -9.30 1.02
N GLU A 245 -9.96 -10.03 2.12
CA GLU A 245 -10.16 -11.48 2.17
C GLU A 245 -10.86 -11.84 3.49
N THR A 246 -11.45 -13.02 3.55
CA THR A 246 -11.98 -13.60 4.81
C THR A 246 -10.95 -14.43 5.57
N ASP A 247 -9.77 -14.65 4.96
CA ASP A 247 -8.61 -15.31 5.56
C ASP A 247 -7.43 -14.31 5.72
N PRO A 248 -6.58 -14.43 6.74
CA PRO A 248 -5.40 -13.58 6.90
C PRO A 248 -4.42 -13.66 5.72
N PHE A 249 -3.88 -12.53 5.26
CA PHE A 249 -2.96 -12.49 4.09
C PHE A 249 -1.80 -11.48 4.17
N TYR A 250 -1.74 -10.67 5.23
CA TYR A 250 -0.68 -9.68 5.45
C TYR A 250 0.03 -9.92 6.77
N ASN A 251 1.26 -9.41 6.88
CA ASN A 251 2.02 -9.54 8.11
C ASN A 251 1.55 -8.51 9.16
N GLU A 252 0.75 -8.96 10.13
CA GLU A 252 0.21 -8.10 11.20
C GLU A 252 1.29 -7.38 12.01
N THR A 253 2.50 -7.94 12.14
CA THR A 253 3.58 -7.30 12.91
C THR A 253 4.17 -6.07 12.20
N MET A 254 3.91 -5.92 10.89
CA MET A 254 4.40 -4.82 10.06
C MET A 254 3.38 -3.70 9.88
N VAL A 255 2.17 -3.88 10.42
CA VAL A 255 1.07 -2.94 10.31
C VAL A 255 1.02 -2.11 11.57
N GLU A 256 1.25 -0.80 11.45
CA GLU A 256 0.85 0.11 12.52
C GLU A 256 -0.67 0.11 12.60
N SER A 257 -1.21 -0.35 13.72
CA SER A 257 -2.65 -0.30 13.94
C SER A 257 -3.11 1.15 13.86
N PRO A 258 -4.22 1.47 13.16
CA PRO A 258 -4.80 2.79 13.20
C PRO A 258 -5.02 3.16 14.67
N LYS A 259 -4.25 4.12 15.19
CA LYS A 259 -4.49 4.65 16.53
C LYS A 259 -5.92 5.14 16.50
N ARG A 260 -6.82 4.53 17.29
CA ARG A 260 -8.15 5.08 17.53
C ARG A 260 -7.92 6.53 17.93
N SER A 261 -8.35 7.47 17.10
CA SER A 261 -8.50 8.86 17.50
C SER A 261 -9.55 8.83 18.62
N MET A 262 -9.08 8.81 19.86
CA MET A 262 -9.97 9.07 20.99
C MET A 262 -10.54 10.47 20.76
N PRO A 263 -11.87 10.66 20.87
CA PRO A 263 -12.44 11.99 20.86
C PRO A 263 -11.73 12.83 21.92
N PRO A 264 -11.44 14.13 21.66
CA PRO A 264 -10.96 15.03 22.70
C PRO A 264 -11.89 14.92 23.93
N PRO A 265 -11.35 14.88 25.16
CA PRO A 265 -12.20 14.90 26.35
C PRO A 265 -13.18 16.06 26.23
N ALA A 266 -14.48 15.78 26.34
CA ALA A 266 -15.49 16.82 26.32
C ALA A 266 -15.11 17.87 27.37
N ALA A 267 -14.93 19.12 26.93
CA ALA A 267 -14.65 20.23 27.83
C ALA A 267 -15.79 20.28 28.87
N GLN A 268 -15.42 20.19 30.15
CA GLN A 268 -16.40 20.32 31.22
C GLN A 268 -17.08 21.69 31.13
N PRO A 269 -18.41 21.78 31.36
CA PRO A 269 -19.09 23.07 31.42
C PRO A 269 -18.48 23.94 32.52
N ALA A 270 -18.17 25.20 32.19
CA ALA A 270 -17.68 26.16 33.17
C ALA A 270 -18.70 26.31 34.32
N PRO A 271 -18.23 26.47 35.58
CA PRO A 271 -19.13 26.67 36.71
C PRO A 271 -19.93 27.95 36.53
N GLN A 272 -21.26 27.87 36.62
CA GLN A 272 -22.13 29.04 36.70
C GLN A 272 -21.77 29.83 37.97
N ARG A 273 -21.39 31.10 37.79
CA ARG A 273 -21.31 32.04 38.90
C ARG A 273 -22.73 32.51 39.22
N ASP A 274 -23.26 32.01 40.33
CA ASP A 274 -24.44 32.60 40.95
C ASP A 274 -24.14 34.04 41.36
N GLY A 275 -24.94 34.96 40.81
CA GLY A 275 -24.94 36.35 41.22
C GLY A 275 -25.58 36.49 42.60
N ARG A 276 -24.81 36.99 43.57
CA ARG A 276 -25.37 37.62 44.77
C ARG A 276 -24.61 38.89 45.10
N SER A 277 -25.34 39.99 45.04
CA SER A 277 -24.92 41.37 45.29
C SER A 277 -24.63 41.64 46.77
N SER A 278 -23.55 42.37 47.07
CA SER A 278 -23.51 43.35 48.17
C SER A 278 -22.28 44.27 48.08
N GLY A 279 -22.52 45.56 47.81
CA GLY A 279 -21.99 46.70 48.56
C GLY A 279 -20.53 47.17 48.37
N SER A 280 -20.41 48.36 47.74
CA SER A 280 -19.44 49.46 48.02
C SER A 280 -17.93 49.16 47.76
N THR A 281 -17.08 49.98 47.13
CA THR A 281 -16.93 51.44 47.04
C THR A 281 -15.96 51.74 45.88
N TYR A 282 -16.16 52.79 45.07
CA TYR A 282 -15.18 53.24 44.06
C TYR A 282 -14.13 54.19 44.67
N PRO A 283 -12.90 54.21 44.14
CA PRO A 283 -12.45 55.44 43.49
C PRO A 283 -11.69 55.24 42.16
N HIS A 284 -12.16 55.93 41.10
CA HIS A 284 -11.48 56.95 40.26
C HIS A 284 -9.91 56.97 40.28
N TRP A 285 -9.09 57.09 39.22
CA TRP A 285 -9.06 57.50 37.78
C TRP A 285 -7.92 56.66 37.10
N ASN A 286 -7.71 56.50 35.77
CA ASN A 286 -7.47 57.52 34.74
C ASN A 286 -7.34 56.86 33.34
N LEU A 287 -7.79 57.55 32.29
CA LEU A 287 -7.63 57.18 30.88
C LEU A 287 -6.20 57.49 30.40
N GLY A 288 -5.62 56.58 29.60
CA GLY A 288 -4.38 56.82 28.85
C GLY A 288 -4.32 55.97 27.59
N LEU A 289 -4.75 56.55 26.46
CA LEU A 289 -4.52 56.09 25.09
C LEU A 289 -3.04 56.28 24.72
N PHE A 290 -2.40 55.33 24.04
CA PHE A 290 -1.41 55.63 22.99
C PHE A 290 -1.30 54.48 21.97
N LEU A 291 -1.32 54.89 20.69
CA LEU A 291 -1.29 54.11 19.46
C LEU A 291 0.13 54.06 18.84
N PHE A 292 0.29 53.18 17.83
CA PHE A 292 1.34 53.09 16.78
C PHE A 292 2.72 52.55 17.24
N SER A 293 3.51 51.80 16.45
CA SER A 293 3.68 51.74 14.99
C SER A 293 4.34 50.41 14.53
N LEU A 294 4.08 50.04 13.27
CA LEU A 294 4.87 49.14 12.41
C LEU A 294 6.29 49.71 12.12
N PHE A 295 7.29 48.85 11.88
CA PHE A 295 8.03 48.71 10.61
C PHE A 295 9.25 47.75 10.70
N ASN A 296 9.51 47.12 9.54
CA ASN A 296 10.58 46.19 9.13
C ASN A 296 12.03 46.51 9.57
N PHE A 297 12.92 45.50 9.59
CA PHE A 297 14.01 45.39 8.59
C PHE A 297 14.73 44.03 8.61
N ILE A 298 15.17 43.69 7.40
CA ILE A 298 15.99 42.55 6.92
C ILE A 298 17.40 42.53 7.53
N ALA A 299 17.90 41.33 7.82
CA ALA A 299 19.23 40.81 7.42
C ALA A 299 19.27 39.29 7.62
#